data_AF-B3PDB3-F1
#
_entry.id   AF-B3PDB3-F1
#
_cell.length_a   1.000
_cell.length_b   1.000
_cell.length_c   1.000
_cell.angle_alpha   90.00
_cell.angle_beta   90.00
_cell.angle_gamma   90.00
#
_symmetry.space_group_name_H-M   'P 1'
#
loop_
_entity.id
_entity.type
_entity.pdbx_description
1 polymer ?
#
loop_
_entity_poly.entity_id
_entity_poly.type
_entity_poly.pdbx_seq_one_letter_code
_entity_poly.pdbx_strand_id
1 'polypeptide(L)'
;MIPAVEAQQLNPDFFYIDKGHPVARGIQVGDPSNWSTSIENRNGKSKSGKLTVGTTTFQQDGDALQLTWAPRKKVQGSFSVYGNAIDLSKYKDAASLTIDMRVDVKPDKDVKVGMDCGYPCRAEVQIRKMISAMPRGEWFSLPIPLNCFKSDNFDLSKINGPFSITTDGKFTVSIANVRLEKLPAGEKGCAEEE
;
A
#
# COMPACT_ATOMS: atom_id res chain seq x y z
N MET A 1 34.41 0.47 -20.95
CA MET A 1 33.11 1.17 -21.10
C MET A 1 32.05 0.11 -20.92
N ILE A 2 31.49 -0.01 -19.71
CA ILE A 2 30.46 -1.02 -19.39
C ILE A 2 29.12 -0.41 -19.84
N PRO A 3 28.29 -1.09 -20.64
CA PRO A 3 27.01 -0.53 -21.05
C PRO A 3 26.14 -0.31 -19.81
N ALA A 4 25.51 0.86 -19.73
CA ALA A 4 24.49 1.14 -18.74
C ALA A 4 23.40 0.07 -18.88
N VAL A 5 23.13 -0.67 -17.81
CA VAL A 5 21.97 -1.54 -17.73
C VAL A 5 20.76 -0.63 -17.88
N GLU A 6 20.12 -0.70 -19.04
CA GLU A 6 18.87 0.01 -19.32
C GLU A 6 17.87 -0.45 -18.26
N ALA A 7 17.52 0.44 -17.32
CA ALA A 7 16.54 0.15 -16.30
C ALA A 7 15.24 -0.21 -17.03
N GLN A 8 14.83 -1.47 -16.95
CA GLN A 8 13.52 -1.88 -17.47
C GLN A 8 12.47 -0.92 -16.93
N GLN A 9 11.85 -0.18 -17.82
CA GLN A 9 10.82 0.78 -17.45
C GLN A 9 9.65 0.00 -16.85
N LEU A 10 9.48 0.10 -15.53
CA LEU A 10 8.42 -0.60 -14.82
C LEU A 10 7.07 -0.18 -15.39
N ASN A 11 6.18 -1.17 -15.60
CA ASN A 11 4.83 -0.89 -16.04
C ASN A 11 4.02 -0.29 -14.86
N PRO A 12 3.55 0.97 -14.95
CA PRO A 12 2.84 1.65 -13.88
C PRO A 12 1.44 1.08 -13.58
N ASP A 13 0.96 0.16 -14.42
CA ASP A 13 -0.28 -0.60 -14.19
C ASP A 13 -0.08 -1.75 -13.20
N PHE A 14 1.16 -2.23 -13.05
CA PHE A 14 1.48 -3.38 -12.20
C PHE A 14 2.45 -3.04 -11.06
N PHE A 15 3.22 -1.96 -11.16
CA PHE A 15 4.16 -1.53 -10.12
C PHE A 15 3.74 -0.16 -9.62
N TYR A 16 3.57 -0.02 -8.30
CA TYR A 16 3.11 1.22 -7.66
C TYR A 16 4.19 1.82 -6.76
N ILE A 17 4.94 0.97 -6.06
CA ILE A 17 6.18 1.31 -5.37
C ILE A 17 7.22 0.26 -5.74
N ASP A 18 8.40 0.70 -6.18
CA ASP A 18 9.58 -0.15 -6.39
C ASP A 18 10.75 0.47 -5.63
N LYS A 19 11.40 -0.31 -4.75
CA LYS A 19 12.54 0.13 -3.94
C LYS A 19 12.23 1.44 -3.18
N GLY A 20 11.03 1.52 -2.62
CA GLY A 20 10.54 2.68 -1.88
C GLY A 20 10.24 3.91 -2.75
N HIS A 21 10.39 3.84 -4.07
CA HIS A 21 10.05 4.91 -5.01
C HIS A 21 8.67 4.69 -5.62
N PRO A 22 7.79 5.72 -5.65
CA PRO A 22 6.52 5.59 -6.34
C PRO A 22 6.75 5.55 -7.87
N VAL A 23 5.99 4.71 -8.58
CA VAL A 23 6.11 4.53 -10.03
C VAL A 23 4.99 5.29 -10.73
N ALA A 24 5.34 6.36 -11.48
CA ALA A 24 4.41 7.23 -12.22
C ALA A 24 3.24 7.81 -11.37
N ARG A 25 3.43 7.90 -10.06
CA ARG A 25 2.42 8.29 -9.06
C ARG A 25 3.07 9.11 -7.94
N GLY A 26 2.25 9.81 -7.17
CA GLY A 26 2.67 10.57 -5.99
C GLY A 26 2.31 9.85 -4.69
N ILE A 27 3.12 10.07 -3.66
CA ILE A 27 2.80 9.62 -2.29
C ILE A 27 2.06 10.73 -1.57
N GLN A 28 0.98 10.37 -0.88
CA GLN A 28 0.19 11.26 -0.05
C GLN A 28 0.05 10.68 1.35
N VAL A 29 0.00 11.58 2.33
CA VAL A 29 -0.33 11.28 3.72
C VAL A 29 -1.55 12.10 4.14
N GLY A 30 -2.47 11.48 4.87
CA GLY A 30 -3.73 12.10 5.24
C GLY A 30 -4.13 11.84 6.69
N ASP A 31 -4.97 12.72 7.22
CA ASP A 31 -5.71 12.57 8.47
C ASP A 31 -6.96 13.48 8.45
N PRO A 32 -7.86 13.44 9.45
CA PRO A 32 -9.06 14.28 9.45
C PRO A 32 -8.81 15.80 9.39
N SER A 33 -7.59 16.28 9.70
CA SER A 33 -7.24 17.71 9.60
C SER A 33 -6.79 18.10 8.18
N ASN A 34 -6.26 17.16 7.41
CA ASN A 34 -6.09 17.26 5.97
C ASN A 34 -5.98 15.86 5.37
N TRP A 35 -6.96 15.46 4.57
CA TRP A 35 -7.07 14.10 4.03
C TRP A 35 -6.04 13.82 2.93
N SER A 36 -5.44 14.86 2.34
CA SER A 36 -4.45 14.72 1.27
C SER A 36 -3.31 15.74 1.44
N THR A 37 -2.15 15.26 1.86
CA THR A 37 -0.89 16.02 1.88
C THR A 37 0.12 15.26 1.02
N SER A 38 0.46 15.81 -0.14
CA SER A 38 1.56 15.26 -0.95
C SER A 38 2.88 15.39 -0.20
N ILE A 39 3.69 14.34 -0.24
CA ILE A 39 5.05 14.37 0.32
C ILE A 39 6.08 14.27 -0.80
N GLU A 40 7.18 15.00 -0.65
CA GLU A 40 8.31 14.99 -1.57
C GLU A 40 9.47 14.23 -0.95
N ASN A 41 10.40 13.73 -1.79
CA ASN A 41 11.62 13.05 -1.35
C ASN A 41 11.38 11.89 -0.35
N ARG A 42 10.20 11.26 -0.41
CA ARG A 42 9.84 10.10 0.43
C ARG A 42 9.88 10.40 1.93
N ASN A 43 9.71 11.67 2.31
CA ASN A 43 9.69 12.10 3.70
C ASN A 43 8.55 13.10 3.94
N GLY A 44 7.81 12.93 5.03
CA GLY A 44 6.77 13.87 5.39
C GLY A 44 5.89 13.38 6.52
N LYS A 45 4.85 14.15 6.84
CA LYS A 45 3.88 13.81 7.88
C LYS A 45 2.50 14.33 7.54
N SER A 46 1.48 13.65 8.05
CA SER A 46 0.11 14.14 7.99
C SER A 46 -0.04 15.46 8.75
N LYS A 47 -1.08 16.24 8.47
CA LYS A 47 -1.25 17.60 9.04
C LYS A 47 -1.28 17.62 10.56
N SER A 48 -1.98 16.66 11.17
CA SER A 48 -1.99 16.46 12.61
C SER A 48 -0.71 15.81 13.11
N GLY A 49 0.14 15.22 12.26
CA GLY A 49 1.29 14.41 12.64
C GLY A 49 0.89 13.05 13.22
N LYS A 50 -0.27 12.52 12.82
CA LYS A 50 -0.69 11.16 13.14
C LYS A 50 0.20 10.14 12.45
N LEU A 51 0.51 10.38 11.18
CA LEU A 51 1.38 9.55 10.37
C LEU A 51 2.64 10.34 9.99
N THR A 52 3.79 9.70 10.10
CA THR A 52 5.07 10.17 9.56
C THR A 52 5.64 9.12 8.61
N VAL A 53 6.30 9.59 7.55
CA VAL A 53 6.97 8.79 6.53
C VAL A 53 8.43 9.20 6.46
N GLY A 54 9.32 8.22 6.38
CA GLY A 54 10.74 8.41 6.08
C GLY A 54 11.30 7.23 5.30
N THR A 55 12.57 7.28 4.94
CA THR A 55 13.25 6.18 4.24
C THR A 55 13.88 5.20 5.22
N THR A 56 14.01 3.93 4.81
CA THR A 56 14.72 2.87 5.52
C THR A 56 15.34 1.89 4.51
N THR A 57 15.94 0.82 5.01
CA THR A 57 16.68 -0.17 4.23
C THR A 57 15.94 -1.51 4.21
N PHE A 58 15.77 -2.04 3.01
CA PHE A 58 15.38 -3.42 2.71
C PHE A 58 16.58 -4.21 2.18
N GLN A 59 17.10 -3.85 1.00
CA GLN A 59 18.28 -4.49 0.38
C GLN A 59 19.42 -3.49 0.15
N GLN A 60 19.07 -2.25 -0.17
CA GLN A 60 19.99 -1.15 -0.42
C GLN A 60 19.62 0.06 0.45
N ASP A 61 20.58 0.94 0.74
CA ASP A 61 20.28 2.08 1.59
C ASP A 61 19.20 2.98 0.97
N GLY A 62 18.17 3.29 1.76
CA GLY A 62 17.04 4.12 1.33
C GLY A 62 16.12 3.49 0.27
N ASP A 63 16.10 2.18 0.10
CA ASP A 63 15.23 1.45 -0.84
C ASP A 63 13.88 1.00 -0.25
N ALA A 64 13.50 1.55 0.90
CA ALA A 64 12.20 1.31 1.53
C ALA A 64 11.67 2.56 2.23
N LEU A 65 10.38 2.55 2.54
CA LEU A 65 9.67 3.57 3.30
C LEU A 65 9.31 3.04 4.68
N GLN A 66 9.59 3.78 5.75
CA GLN A 66 9.06 3.51 7.08
C GLN A 66 7.87 4.43 7.38
N LEU A 67 6.75 3.82 7.72
CA LEU A 67 5.50 4.48 8.07
C LEU A 67 5.26 4.33 9.57
N THR A 68 5.09 5.44 10.29
CA THR A 68 4.88 5.44 11.75
C THR A 68 3.61 6.18 12.12
N TRP A 69 2.65 5.45 12.68
CA TRP A 69 1.43 6.01 13.28
C TRP A 69 1.63 6.26 14.77
N ALA A 70 1.48 7.53 15.17
CA ALA A 70 1.68 7.97 16.54
C ALA A 70 0.61 7.39 17.49
N PRO A 71 0.99 6.85 18.66
CA PRO A 71 0.06 6.22 19.61
C PRO A 71 -0.87 7.22 20.32
N ARG A 72 -0.43 8.46 20.52
CA ARG A 72 -1.17 9.46 21.32
C ARG A 72 -2.24 10.23 20.54
N LYS A 73 -2.27 10.10 19.21
CA LYS A 73 -3.24 10.79 18.35
C LYS A 73 -4.33 9.81 17.96
N LYS A 74 -5.54 9.96 18.51
CA LYS A 74 -6.70 9.06 18.28
C LYS A 74 -7.50 9.48 17.04
N VAL A 75 -6.79 9.77 15.96
CA VAL A 75 -7.38 10.09 14.65
C VAL A 75 -6.84 9.09 13.63
N GLN A 76 -7.60 8.84 12.57
CA GLN A 76 -7.11 8.02 11.47
C GLN A 76 -5.95 8.71 10.78
N GLY A 77 -4.91 7.95 10.41
CA GLY A 77 -3.88 8.38 9.48
C GLY A 77 -3.89 7.48 8.25
N SER A 78 -3.70 8.05 7.07
CA SER A 78 -3.62 7.33 5.81
C SER A 78 -2.31 7.58 5.09
N PHE A 79 -1.70 6.53 4.58
CA PHE A 79 -0.67 6.58 3.54
C PHE A 79 -1.33 6.11 2.25
N SER A 80 -1.17 6.83 1.15
CA SER A 80 -1.74 6.46 -0.15
C SER A 80 -0.79 6.78 -1.30
N VAL A 81 -0.89 5.99 -2.37
CA VAL A 81 -0.21 6.24 -3.64
C VAL A 81 -1.28 6.57 -4.68
N TYR A 82 -1.22 7.77 -5.28
CA TYR A 82 -2.20 8.24 -6.25
C TYR A 82 -1.56 8.68 -7.56
N GLY A 83 -2.29 8.51 -8.67
CA GLY A 83 -1.92 9.07 -9.97
C GLY A 83 -3.00 8.80 -11.01
N ASN A 84 -2.60 8.62 -12.27
CA ASN A 84 -3.54 8.37 -13.36
C ASN A 84 -4.35 7.09 -13.14
N ALA A 85 -5.61 7.09 -13.60
CA ALA A 85 -6.47 5.93 -13.49
C ALA A 85 -5.95 4.76 -14.36
N ILE A 86 -6.07 3.54 -13.85
CA ILE A 86 -5.72 2.30 -14.53
C ILE A 86 -6.87 1.30 -14.48
N ASP A 87 -6.98 0.46 -15.51
CA ASP A 87 -8.00 -0.59 -15.61
C ASP A 87 -7.43 -1.94 -15.15
N LEU A 88 -7.87 -2.37 -13.97
CA LEU A 88 -7.51 -3.64 -13.35
C LEU A 88 -8.64 -4.68 -13.44
N SER A 89 -9.75 -4.38 -14.13
CA SER A 89 -10.93 -5.25 -14.18
C SER A 89 -10.62 -6.65 -14.71
N LYS A 90 -9.72 -6.74 -15.69
CA LYS A 90 -9.26 -8.00 -16.31
C LYS A 90 -8.47 -8.89 -15.35
N TYR A 91 -7.97 -8.35 -14.25
CA TYR A 91 -7.13 -9.05 -13.28
C TYR A 91 -7.82 -9.37 -11.97
N LYS A 92 -9.11 -9.04 -11.83
CA LYS A 92 -9.90 -9.22 -10.60
C LYS A 92 -9.71 -10.59 -9.94
N ASP A 93 -9.77 -11.66 -10.72
CA ASP A 93 -9.67 -13.05 -10.23
C ASP A 93 -8.33 -13.71 -10.60
N ALA A 94 -7.39 -12.94 -11.16
CA ALA A 94 -6.11 -13.46 -11.68
C ALA A 94 -4.89 -12.82 -11.01
N ALA A 95 -5.06 -11.76 -10.21
CA ALA A 95 -3.96 -11.05 -9.58
C ALA A 95 -4.22 -10.71 -8.10
N SER A 96 -3.12 -10.49 -7.39
CA SER A 96 -3.08 -9.99 -6.01
C SER A 96 -2.25 -8.72 -5.94
N LEU A 97 -2.67 -7.80 -5.08
CA LEU A 97 -1.84 -6.70 -4.61
C LEU A 97 -0.84 -7.26 -3.59
N THR A 98 0.42 -7.43 -4.02
CA THR A 98 1.52 -7.88 -3.16
C THR A 98 2.27 -6.69 -2.59
N ILE A 99 2.44 -6.71 -1.26
CA ILE A 99 3.20 -5.70 -0.53
C ILE A 99 4.36 -6.38 0.18
N ASP A 100 5.59 -5.98 -0.14
CA ASP A 100 6.77 -6.38 0.64
C ASP A 100 6.88 -5.45 1.84
N MET A 101 6.67 -5.99 3.03
CA MET A 101 6.63 -5.22 4.27
C MET A 101 7.34 -5.88 5.45
N ARG A 102 7.71 -5.08 6.43
CA ARG A 102 8.26 -5.49 7.73
C ARG A 102 7.51 -4.78 8.85
N VAL A 103 6.98 -5.53 9.81
CA VAL A 103 6.29 -4.96 10.97
C VAL A 103 7.27 -4.68 12.10
N ASP A 104 7.52 -3.40 12.39
CA ASP A 104 8.44 -2.96 13.45
C ASP A 104 7.69 -2.86 14.80
N VAL A 105 6.48 -2.28 14.77
CA VAL A 105 5.57 -2.16 15.92
C VAL A 105 4.20 -2.70 15.52
N LYS A 106 3.74 -3.76 16.19
CA LYS A 106 2.45 -4.39 15.90
C LYS A 106 1.28 -3.42 16.13
N PRO A 107 0.23 -3.51 15.30
CA PRO A 107 -0.93 -2.64 15.42
C PRO A 107 -1.78 -2.98 16.65
N ASP A 108 -2.18 -1.95 17.41
CA ASP A 108 -3.12 -2.09 18.53
C ASP A 108 -4.59 -1.89 18.13
N LYS A 109 -4.83 -1.36 16.94
CA LYS A 109 -6.15 -1.19 16.32
C LYS A 109 -6.19 -1.83 14.94
N ASP A 110 -7.34 -1.71 14.30
CA ASP A 110 -7.55 -2.17 12.93
C ASP A 110 -6.61 -1.46 11.96
N VAL A 111 -6.11 -2.23 11.00
CA VAL A 111 -5.27 -1.76 9.90
C VAL A 111 -5.95 -2.22 8.63
N LYS A 112 -6.21 -1.27 7.75
CA LYS A 112 -6.85 -1.53 6.46
C LYS A 112 -5.90 -1.22 5.33
N VAL A 113 -5.92 -2.07 4.32
CA VAL A 113 -5.35 -1.77 3.00
C VAL A 113 -6.49 -1.49 2.05
N GLY A 114 -6.39 -0.44 1.25
CA GLY A 114 -7.48 -0.03 0.37
C GLY A 114 -7.03 0.36 -1.03
N MET A 115 -7.99 0.33 -1.95
CA MET A 115 -7.87 0.85 -3.30
C MET A 115 -8.96 1.87 -3.56
N ASP A 116 -8.62 2.94 -4.27
CA ASP A 116 -9.51 4.04 -4.63
C ASP A 116 -9.64 4.16 -6.16
N CYS A 117 -10.84 4.50 -6.62
CA CYS A 117 -11.23 4.67 -8.02
C CYS A 117 -11.88 6.04 -8.27
N GLY A 118 -11.47 7.04 -7.49
CA GLY A 118 -12.02 8.39 -7.47
C GLY A 118 -13.18 8.55 -6.49
N TYR A 119 -13.21 9.61 -5.68
CA TYR A 119 -14.23 9.78 -4.65
C TYR A 119 -15.67 9.70 -5.22
N PRO A 120 -16.60 8.97 -4.57
CA PRO A 120 -16.49 8.20 -3.32
C PRO A 120 -16.12 6.71 -3.50
N CYS A 121 -15.64 6.31 -4.68
CA CYS A 121 -15.31 4.93 -5.08
C CYS A 121 -14.08 4.40 -4.34
N ARG A 122 -14.29 3.48 -3.38
CA ARG A 122 -13.20 2.74 -2.70
C ARG A 122 -13.62 1.39 -2.14
N ALA A 123 -12.65 0.51 -1.96
CA ALA A 123 -12.77 -0.73 -1.21
C ALA A 123 -11.57 -0.90 -0.26
N GLU A 124 -11.80 -1.55 0.88
CA GLU A 124 -10.80 -1.76 1.93
C GLU A 124 -10.85 -3.21 2.44
N VAL A 125 -9.68 -3.77 2.72
CA VAL A 125 -9.49 -5.09 3.34
C VAL A 125 -8.82 -4.91 4.70
N GLN A 126 -9.40 -5.54 5.73
CA GLN A 126 -8.85 -5.55 7.08
C GLN A 126 -7.68 -6.54 7.17
N ILE A 127 -6.46 -6.05 7.41
CA ILE A 127 -5.24 -6.88 7.42
C ILE A 127 -4.66 -7.14 8.80
N ARG A 128 -5.22 -6.53 9.86
CA ARG A 128 -4.67 -6.58 11.22
C ARG A 128 -4.31 -8.00 11.68
N LYS A 129 -5.21 -8.97 11.48
CA LYS A 129 -5.00 -10.36 11.91
C LYS A 129 -3.80 -10.99 11.20
N MET A 130 -3.69 -10.78 9.89
CA MET A 130 -2.59 -11.32 9.07
C MET A 130 -1.25 -10.76 9.52
N ILE A 131 -1.11 -9.43 9.61
CA ILE A 131 0.16 -8.80 9.99
C ILE A 131 0.52 -8.97 11.47
N SER A 132 -0.45 -9.23 12.34
CA SER A 132 -0.18 -9.51 13.77
C SER A 132 0.40 -10.92 13.98
N ALA A 133 0.13 -11.85 13.08
CA ALA A 133 0.68 -13.21 13.12
C ALA A 133 2.14 -13.27 12.63
N MET A 134 2.57 -12.29 11.83
CA MET A 134 3.93 -12.26 11.28
C MET A 134 4.99 -11.93 12.35
N PRO A 135 6.24 -12.43 12.17
CA PRO A 135 7.36 -12.08 13.00
C PRO A 135 7.67 -10.58 12.94
N ARG A 136 8.09 -10.01 14.06
CA ARG A 136 8.47 -8.59 14.14
C ARG A 136 9.88 -8.40 13.61
N GLY A 137 10.11 -7.33 12.85
CA GLY A 137 11.44 -7.00 12.35
C GLY A 137 11.91 -7.88 11.18
N GLU A 138 11.06 -8.74 10.65
CA GLU A 138 11.34 -9.57 9.47
C GLU A 138 10.51 -9.10 8.27
N TRP A 139 11.13 -9.15 7.10
CA TRP A 139 10.49 -8.83 5.83
C TRP A 139 9.67 -10.02 5.33
N PHE A 140 8.45 -9.76 4.89
CA PHE A 140 7.57 -10.74 4.28
C PHE A 140 6.74 -10.08 3.17
N SER A 141 6.23 -10.90 2.26
CA SER A 141 5.30 -10.45 1.21
C SER A 141 3.87 -10.76 1.63
N LEU A 142 2.99 -9.77 1.56
CA LEU A 142 1.56 -9.90 1.84
C LEU A 142 0.78 -9.78 0.52
N PRO A 143 0.40 -10.90 -0.11
CA PRO A 143 -0.51 -10.89 -1.25
C PRO A 143 -1.95 -10.67 -0.77
N ILE A 144 -2.66 -9.72 -1.38
CA ILE A 144 -4.08 -9.48 -1.17
C ILE A 144 -4.79 -9.63 -2.51
N PRO A 145 -5.54 -10.71 -2.74
CA PRO A 145 -6.28 -10.94 -3.99
C PRO A 145 -7.18 -9.75 -4.36
N LEU A 146 -7.20 -9.36 -5.63
CA LEU A 146 -7.99 -8.21 -6.06
C LEU A 146 -9.48 -8.41 -5.84
N ASN A 147 -9.97 -9.64 -5.92
CA ASN A 147 -11.34 -10.00 -5.58
C ASN A 147 -11.70 -9.87 -4.09
N CYS A 148 -10.74 -9.60 -3.19
CA CYS A 148 -11.04 -9.24 -1.79
C CYS A 148 -11.49 -7.79 -1.65
N PHE A 149 -11.15 -6.92 -2.59
CA PHE A 149 -11.58 -5.52 -2.59
C PHE A 149 -13.00 -5.42 -3.14
N LYS A 150 -13.98 -5.50 -2.23
CA LYS A 150 -15.42 -5.44 -2.54
C LYS A 150 -16.08 -4.30 -1.76
N SER A 151 -16.90 -3.53 -2.45
CA SER A 151 -17.73 -2.44 -1.91
C SER A 151 -18.75 -2.06 -2.98
N ASP A 152 -19.94 -1.61 -2.58
CA ASP A 152 -21.08 -1.37 -3.50
C ASP A 152 -20.74 -0.40 -4.65
N ASN A 153 -19.83 0.54 -4.39
CA ASN A 153 -19.44 1.59 -5.35
C ASN A 153 -18.01 1.43 -5.87
N PHE A 154 -17.39 0.25 -5.72
CA PHE A 154 -16.00 0.03 -6.14
C PHE A 154 -15.89 -0.48 -7.58
N ASP A 155 -14.98 0.11 -8.33
CA ASP A 155 -14.82 -0.13 -9.77
C ASP A 155 -13.33 -0.27 -10.13
N LEU A 156 -12.94 -1.51 -10.45
CA LEU A 156 -11.58 -1.86 -10.83
C LEU A 156 -11.16 -1.28 -12.19
N SER A 157 -12.08 -0.78 -13.01
CA SER A 157 -11.73 -0.24 -14.34
C SER A 157 -11.10 1.15 -14.32
N LYS A 158 -11.11 1.84 -13.17
CA LYS A 158 -10.70 3.25 -13.06
C LYS A 158 -9.92 3.55 -11.78
N ILE A 159 -9.06 2.62 -11.36
CA ILE A 159 -8.29 2.72 -10.12
C ILE A 159 -7.27 3.85 -10.23
N ASN A 160 -7.41 4.89 -9.41
CA ASN A 160 -6.46 6.01 -9.36
C ASN A 160 -5.59 5.99 -8.10
N GLY A 161 -6.01 5.27 -7.07
CA GLY A 161 -5.26 5.00 -5.84
C GLY A 161 -5.09 3.49 -5.64
N PRO A 162 -4.10 2.85 -6.27
CA PRO A 162 -3.95 1.39 -6.22
C PRO A 162 -3.50 0.85 -4.86
N PHE A 163 -3.02 1.71 -3.97
CA PHE A 163 -2.61 1.32 -2.63
C PHE A 163 -2.82 2.45 -1.64
N SER A 164 -3.50 2.10 -0.55
CA SER A 164 -3.53 2.87 0.67
C SER A 164 -3.41 1.96 1.88
N ILE A 165 -2.85 2.46 2.96
CA ILE A 165 -2.85 1.79 4.27
C ILE A 165 -3.27 2.78 5.34
N THR A 166 -4.25 2.39 6.15
CA THR A 166 -4.89 3.28 7.13
C THR A 166 -5.03 2.60 8.49
N THR A 167 -4.86 3.39 9.55
CA THR A 167 -5.18 2.99 10.92
C THR A 167 -5.37 4.21 11.81
N ASP A 168 -6.18 4.08 12.86
CA ASP A 168 -6.32 5.05 13.95
C ASP A 168 -5.48 4.70 15.19
N GLY A 169 -4.86 3.51 15.20
CA GLY A 169 -4.01 3.00 16.27
C GLY A 169 -2.55 3.40 16.17
N LYS A 170 -1.72 2.78 17.01
CA LYS A 170 -0.26 2.80 16.89
C LYS A 170 0.17 1.68 15.97
N PHE A 171 1.09 1.97 15.06
CA PHE A 171 1.60 0.99 14.11
C PHE A 171 2.89 1.52 13.51
N THR A 172 3.90 0.66 13.32
CA THR A 172 5.09 1.00 12.54
C THR A 172 5.38 -0.14 11.59
N VAL A 173 5.41 0.18 10.30
CA VAL A 173 5.69 -0.77 9.23
C VAL A 173 6.64 -0.15 8.22
N SER A 174 7.53 -0.98 7.70
CA SER A 174 8.39 -0.63 6.58
C SER A 174 7.85 -1.29 5.32
N ILE A 175 7.84 -0.59 4.17
CA ILE A 175 7.34 -1.08 2.88
C ILE A 175 8.41 -0.81 1.82
N ALA A 176 8.78 -1.83 1.07
CA ALA A 176 9.78 -1.72 0.00
C ALA A 176 9.14 -1.67 -1.38
N ASN A 177 8.26 -2.64 -1.67
CA ASN A 177 7.62 -2.79 -2.97
C ASN A 177 6.12 -2.97 -2.81
N VAL A 178 5.36 -2.40 -3.75
CA VAL A 178 3.93 -2.59 -3.89
C VAL A 178 3.63 -2.82 -5.37
N ARG A 179 3.13 -4.01 -5.69
CA ARG A 179 2.95 -4.45 -7.07
C ARG A 179 1.76 -5.41 -7.21
N LEU A 180 1.29 -5.61 -8.44
CA LEU A 180 0.40 -6.70 -8.79
C LEU A 180 1.21 -7.92 -9.20
N GLU A 181 0.87 -9.05 -8.62
CA GLU A 181 1.40 -10.35 -9.01
C GLU A 181 0.27 -11.29 -9.39
N LYS A 182 0.61 -12.28 -10.22
CA LYS A 182 -0.35 -13.32 -10.61
C LYS A 182 -0.78 -14.09 -9.36
N LEU A 183 -2.08 -14.30 -9.21
CA LEU A 183 -2.63 -15.17 -8.17
C LEU A 183 -2.11 -16.60 -8.42
N PRO A 184 -1.56 -17.29 -7.39
CA PRO A 184 -1.10 -18.66 -7.51
C PRO A 184 -2.19 -19.58 -8.09
N ALA A 185 -1.77 -20.53 -8.93
CA ALA A 185 -2.71 -21.46 -9.56
C ALA A 185 -3.41 -22.31 -8.48
N GLY A 186 -4.75 -22.26 -8.46
CA GLY A 186 -5.58 -22.98 -7.48
C GLY A 186 -6.03 -22.13 -6.28
N GLU A 187 -5.47 -20.93 -6.08
CA GLU A 187 -6.02 -19.98 -5.11
C GLU A 187 -7.21 -19.22 -5.72
N LYS A 188 -8.32 -19.18 -4.97
CA LYS A 188 -9.53 -18.42 -5.35
C LYS A 188 -9.62 -17.05 -4.66
N GLY A 189 -8.63 -16.72 -3.83
CA GLY A 189 -8.62 -15.49 -3.03
C GLY A 189 -9.82 -15.37 -2.11
N CYS A 190 -10.57 -14.26 -2.21
CA CYS A 190 -11.81 -14.04 -1.46
C CYS A 190 -13.08 -14.29 -2.30
N ALA A 191 -12.97 -15.02 -3.42
CA ALA A 191 -14.15 -15.60 -4.03
C ALA A 191 -14.70 -16.64 -3.04
N GLU A 192 -15.94 -16.42 -2.57
CA GLU A 192 -16.64 -17.39 -1.76
C GLU A 192 -16.72 -18.71 -2.56
N GLU A 193 -16.53 -19.84 -1.88
CA GLU A 193 -16.82 -21.14 -2.47
C GLU A 193 -18.34 -21.18 -2.72
N GLU A 194 -18.76 -21.01 -3.97
CA GLU A 194 -20.10 -21.36 -4.44
C GLU A 194 -20.36 -22.87 -4.30
#